data_AF-A0A1L7UMM1-F1
#
_entry.id   AF-A0A1L7UMM1-F1
#
_cell.length_a   1.000
_cell.length_b   1.000
_cell.length_c   1.000
_cell.angle_alpha   90.00
_cell.angle_beta   90.00
_cell.angle_gamma   90.00
#
_symmetry.space_group_name_H-M   'P 1'
#
loop_
_entity.id
_entity.type
_entity.pdbx_description
1 polymer ?
#
loop_
_entity_poly.entity_id
_entity_poly.type
_entity_poly.pdbx_seq_one_letter_code
_entity_poly.pdbx_strand_id
1 'polypeptide(L)'
;MAHKTSPNSDILFEKGNYHAVENSIVLVYGLHDVTPQDVQRACDIAIETYATKILNWPNGRLDKPEIFKVEKLDQELKDLDDCIERFASHLYGVFEASPPKDLLIYPHTFVVMDENCFRADATATLVVAHKPEDEWRVQQCSVPVEVELGLAVESLRLGDVTETDMLDQFTN
;
A
#
# COMPACT_ATOMS: atom_id res chain seq x y z
N MET A 1 1.33 -4.31 -15.60
CA MET A 1 2.63 -4.47 -16.29
C MET A 1 3.74 -4.36 -15.26
N ALA A 2 4.87 -5.03 -15.44
CA ALA A 2 6.01 -4.91 -14.52
C ALA A 2 6.87 -3.71 -14.90
N HIS A 3 7.12 -2.83 -13.92
CA HIS A 3 8.05 -1.71 -14.04
C HIS A 3 9.40 -2.17 -13.52
N LYS A 4 10.43 -1.99 -14.35
CA LYS A 4 11.81 -2.16 -13.88
C LYS A 4 12.14 -1.00 -12.96
N THR A 5 12.55 -1.33 -11.74
CA THR A 5 12.90 -0.36 -10.71
C THR A 5 14.23 0.32 -11.04
N SER A 6 14.39 1.55 -10.53
CA SER A 6 15.69 2.21 -10.58
C SER A 6 16.65 1.54 -9.59
N PRO A 7 17.98 1.55 -9.82
CA PRO A 7 18.95 1.00 -8.88
C PRO A 7 18.87 1.61 -7.47
N ASN A 8 18.42 2.87 -7.38
CA ASN A 8 18.21 3.53 -6.08
C ASN A 8 17.00 2.95 -5.35
N SER A 9 15.92 2.62 -6.07
CA SER A 9 14.74 1.97 -5.52
C SER A 9 15.06 0.56 -5.02
N ASP A 10 15.88 -0.21 -5.75
CA ASP A 10 16.30 -1.56 -5.36
C ASP A 10 17.01 -1.57 -4.01
N ILE A 11 17.92 -0.62 -3.80
CA ILE A 11 18.65 -0.48 -2.52
C ILE A 11 17.68 -0.20 -1.37
N LEU A 12 16.64 0.60 -1.61
CA LEU A 12 15.64 0.93 -0.58
C LEU A 12 14.76 -0.28 -0.24
N PHE A 13 14.30 -1.02 -1.25
CA PHE A 13 13.52 -2.24 -1.02
C PHE A 13 14.35 -3.32 -0.34
N GLU A 14 15.62 -3.47 -0.71
CA GLU A 14 16.54 -4.37 -0.03
C GLU A 14 16.73 -3.99 1.44
N LYS A 15 16.89 -2.69 1.74
CA LYS A 15 16.94 -2.21 3.14
C LYS A 15 15.64 -2.54 3.89
N GLY A 16 14.48 -2.43 3.23
CA GLY A 16 13.17 -2.77 3.77
C GLY A 16 13.07 -4.19 4.33
N ASN A 17 13.78 -5.16 3.75
CA ASN A 17 13.78 -6.56 4.21
C ASN A 17 14.30 -6.75 5.64
N TYR A 18 15.05 -5.79 6.17
CA TYR A 18 15.67 -5.88 7.51
C TYR A 18 14.84 -5.22 8.62
N HIS A 19 13.63 -4.75 8.32
CA HIS A 19 12.74 -4.09 9.28
C HIS A 19 11.56 -4.99 9.65
N ALA A 20 11.10 -4.89 10.91
CA ALA A 20 9.89 -5.55 11.35
C ALA A 20 8.67 -4.82 10.78
N VAL A 21 7.85 -5.53 10.01
CA VAL A 21 6.75 -4.94 9.25
C VAL A 21 5.36 -5.30 9.77
N GLU A 22 5.24 -6.14 10.78
CA GLU A 22 3.97 -6.70 11.30
C GLU A 22 2.93 -5.64 11.69
N ASN A 23 3.36 -4.45 12.11
CA ASN A 23 2.47 -3.32 12.46
C ASN A 23 2.72 -2.08 11.58
N SER A 24 3.38 -2.27 10.44
CA SER A 24 3.62 -1.17 9.51
C SER A 24 2.34 -0.75 8.82
N ILE A 25 2.25 0.55 8.54
CA ILE A 25 1.14 1.20 7.86
C ILE A 25 1.44 1.22 6.36
N VAL A 26 0.41 1.00 5.54
CA VAL A 26 0.51 1.13 4.09
C VAL A 26 0.12 2.55 3.68
N LEU A 27 1.01 3.22 2.93
CA LEU A 27 0.72 4.55 2.40
C LEU A 27 -0.30 4.46 1.27
N VAL A 28 -1.22 5.42 1.23
CA VAL A 28 -2.25 5.53 0.18
C VAL A 28 -2.17 6.88 -0.49
N TYR A 29 -2.01 6.87 -1.81
CA TYR A 29 -1.96 8.06 -2.64
C TYR A 29 -3.25 8.21 -3.45
N GLY A 30 -3.74 9.44 -3.58
CA GLY A 30 -4.78 9.79 -4.55
C GLY A 30 -4.15 10.22 -5.87
N LEU A 31 -4.67 9.74 -6.98
CA LEU A 31 -4.33 10.19 -8.34
C LEU A 31 -5.49 10.94 -8.97
N HIS A 32 -5.17 11.86 -9.88
CA HIS A 32 -6.12 12.72 -10.59
C HIS A 32 -6.96 13.58 -9.61
N ASP A 33 -8.20 13.92 -9.99
CA ASP A 33 -9.14 14.77 -9.25
C ASP A 33 -9.67 14.15 -7.93
N VAL A 34 -8.97 13.16 -7.37
CA VAL A 34 -9.33 12.50 -6.11
C VAL A 34 -8.77 13.26 -4.91
N THR A 35 -9.65 13.67 -3.99
CA THR A 35 -9.23 14.40 -2.79
C THR A 35 -8.75 13.47 -1.68
N PRO A 36 -7.88 13.92 -0.75
CA PRO A 36 -7.48 13.12 0.40
C PRO A 36 -8.66 12.67 1.28
N GLN A 37 -9.73 13.45 1.35
CA GLN A 37 -10.95 13.07 2.08
C GLN A 37 -11.66 11.88 1.43
N ASP A 38 -11.61 11.83 0.10
CA ASP A 38 -12.21 10.78 -0.67
C ASP A 38 -11.41 9.47 -0.55
N VAL A 39 -10.08 9.56 -0.63
CA VAL A 39 -9.16 8.43 -0.33
C VAL A 39 -9.41 7.93 1.09
N GLN A 40 -9.51 8.84 2.07
CA GLN A 40 -9.77 8.46 3.46
C GLN A 40 -11.08 7.69 3.61
N ARG A 41 -12.15 8.13 2.93
CA ARG A 41 -13.43 7.42 2.95
C ARG A 41 -13.31 6.00 2.41
N ALA A 42 -12.59 5.80 1.32
CA ALA A 42 -12.36 4.47 0.76
C ALA A 42 -11.52 3.58 1.70
N CYS A 43 -10.47 4.13 2.32
CA CYS A 43 -9.70 3.43 3.35
C CYS A 43 -10.56 3.05 4.57
N ASP A 44 -11.45 3.94 5.01
CA ASP A 44 -12.34 3.69 6.14
C ASP A 44 -13.32 2.54 5.84
N ILE A 45 -13.84 2.46 4.60
CA ILE A 45 -14.68 1.36 4.13
C ILE A 45 -13.88 0.04 4.14
N ALA A 46 -12.65 0.05 3.61
CA ALA A 46 -11.79 -1.12 3.57
C ALA A 46 -11.52 -1.67 4.98
N ILE A 47 -11.12 -0.79 5.90
CA ILE A 47 -10.84 -1.14 7.29
C ILE A 47 -12.10 -1.65 8.00
N GLU A 48 -13.24 -0.97 7.83
CA GLU A 48 -14.47 -1.32 8.54
C GLU A 48 -15.04 -2.66 8.06
N THR A 49 -15.05 -2.90 6.76
CA THR A 49 -15.52 -4.17 6.19
C THR A 49 -14.56 -5.32 6.54
N TYR A 50 -13.24 -5.11 6.49
CA TYR A 50 -12.24 -6.08 6.96
C TYR A 50 -12.41 -6.40 8.45
N ALA A 51 -12.44 -5.39 9.31
CA ALA A 51 -12.60 -5.57 10.75
C ALA A 51 -13.90 -6.33 11.07
N THR A 52 -15.00 -5.98 10.40
CA THR A 52 -16.31 -6.61 10.67
C THR A 52 -16.38 -8.04 10.13
N LYS A 53 -16.00 -8.26 8.87
CA LYS A 53 -16.19 -9.55 8.18
C LYS A 53 -15.11 -10.58 8.52
N ILE A 54 -13.87 -10.14 8.78
CA ILE A 54 -12.71 -11.04 9.02
C ILE A 54 -12.36 -11.11 10.50
N LEU A 55 -12.21 -9.95 11.18
CA LEU A 55 -11.78 -9.94 12.58
C LEU A 55 -12.93 -10.11 13.59
N ASN A 56 -14.18 -10.21 13.12
CA ASN A 56 -15.38 -10.20 13.97
C ASN A 56 -15.39 -9.01 14.96
N TRP A 57 -14.96 -7.84 14.48
CA TRP A 57 -14.77 -6.66 15.31
C TRP A 57 -16.09 -6.22 15.96
N PRO A 58 -16.12 -6.02 17.29
CA PRO A 58 -17.35 -5.76 18.03
C PRO A 58 -17.79 -4.29 17.96
N ASN A 59 -18.00 -3.76 16.75
CA ASN A 59 -18.61 -2.46 16.43
C ASN A 59 -18.20 -1.32 17.40
N GLY A 60 -16.91 -1.03 17.50
CA GLY A 60 -16.41 0.16 18.23
C GLY A 60 -16.02 -0.05 19.68
N ARG A 61 -16.01 -1.29 20.21
CA ARG A 61 -15.47 -1.56 21.57
C ARG A 61 -13.95 -1.63 21.63
N LEU A 62 -13.31 -1.85 20.49
CA LEU A 62 -11.86 -1.87 20.33
C LEU A 62 -11.48 -0.83 19.30
N ASP A 63 -10.25 -0.33 19.36
CA ASP A 63 -9.74 0.56 18.33
C ASP A 63 -9.78 -0.13 16.96
N LYS A 64 -10.06 0.65 15.91
CA LYS A 64 -10.01 0.15 14.54
C LYS A 64 -8.56 -0.17 14.17
N PRO A 65 -8.30 -1.22 13.38
CA PRO A 65 -6.96 -1.48 12.84
C PRO A 65 -6.44 -0.27 12.06
N GLU A 66 -5.23 0.17 12.38
CA GLU A 66 -4.53 1.21 11.63
C GLU A 66 -3.72 0.56 10.51
N ILE A 67 -4.37 0.38 9.35
CA ILE A 67 -3.79 -0.30 8.17
C ILE A 67 -3.26 0.72 7.17
N PHE A 68 -4.02 1.81 6.95
CA PHE A 68 -3.77 2.77 5.89
C PHE A 68 -3.43 4.15 6.43
N LYS A 69 -2.51 4.84 5.76
CA LYS A 69 -2.28 6.27 5.95
C LYS A 69 -2.38 7.00 4.63
N VAL A 70 -3.37 7.88 4.54
CA VAL A 70 -3.57 8.75 3.39
C VAL A 70 -2.51 9.83 3.38
N GLU A 71 -1.73 9.88 2.31
CA GLU A 71 -0.76 10.95 2.11
C GLU A 71 -1.46 12.22 1.63
N LYS A 72 -1.20 13.32 2.34
CA LYS A 72 -1.67 14.65 1.96
C LYS A 72 -0.56 15.32 1.17
N LEU A 73 -0.83 15.59 -0.10
CA LEU A 73 0.16 16.13 -1.00
C LEU A 73 -0.14 17.60 -1.30
N ASP A 74 0.91 18.42 -1.27
CA ASP A 74 0.84 19.82 -1.70
C ASP A 74 0.81 19.95 -3.23
N GLN A 75 1.24 18.89 -3.93
CA GLN A 75 1.28 18.78 -5.39
C GLN A 75 0.54 17.53 -5.84
N GLU A 76 -0.27 17.67 -6.89
CA GLU A 76 -0.99 16.57 -7.52
C GLU A 76 -0.01 15.59 -8.18
N LEU A 77 -0.22 14.29 -7.98
CA LEU A 77 0.51 13.22 -8.67
C LEU A 77 -0.20 12.94 -9.99
N LYS A 78 0.57 12.85 -11.09
CA LYS A 78 -0.01 12.74 -12.43
C LYS A 78 -0.29 11.29 -12.81
N ASP A 79 0.57 10.38 -12.37
CA ASP A 79 0.51 8.99 -12.74
C ASP A 79 1.17 8.07 -11.68
N LEU A 80 1.18 6.77 -11.98
CA LEU A 80 1.77 5.76 -11.12
C LEU A 80 3.27 5.95 -10.92
N ASP A 81 4.01 6.38 -11.94
CA ASP A 81 5.46 6.54 -11.84
C ASP A 81 5.79 7.66 -10.84
N ASP A 82 5.03 8.75 -10.84
CA ASP A 82 5.09 9.79 -9.81
C ASP A 82 4.85 9.22 -8.40
N CYS A 83 3.86 8.32 -8.23
CA CYS A 83 3.61 7.63 -6.96
C CYS A 83 4.80 6.75 -6.51
N ILE A 84 5.39 5.99 -7.43
CA ILE A 84 6.54 5.12 -7.16
C ILE A 84 7.76 5.96 -6.74
N GLU A 85 8.07 7.03 -7.47
CA GLU A 85 9.16 7.95 -7.13
C GLU A 85 8.95 8.61 -5.77
N ARG A 86 7.70 9.01 -5.47
CA ARG A 86 7.34 9.60 -4.19
C ARG A 86 7.52 8.61 -3.04
N PHE A 87 7.06 7.38 -3.21
CA PHE A 87 7.21 6.31 -2.23
C PHE A 87 8.69 5.99 -1.99
N ALA A 88 9.49 5.82 -3.05
CA ALA A 88 10.93 5.61 -2.93
C ALA A 88 11.62 6.78 -2.21
N SER A 89 11.25 8.02 -2.51
CA SER A 89 11.78 9.21 -1.82
C SER A 89 11.42 9.23 -0.33
N HIS A 90 10.22 8.77 0.03
CA HIS A 90 9.81 8.62 1.43
C HIS A 90 10.71 7.60 2.16
N LEU A 91 10.89 6.41 1.57
CA LEU A 91 11.76 5.37 2.13
C LEU A 91 13.20 5.86 2.28
N TYR A 92 13.74 6.56 1.28
CA TYR A 92 15.07 7.17 1.36
C TYR A 92 15.18 8.14 2.54
N GLY A 93 14.22 9.03 2.70
CA GLY A 93 14.20 9.99 3.80
C GLY A 93 14.08 9.34 5.20
N VAL A 94 13.49 8.15 5.29
CA VAL A 94 13.44 7.37 6.54
C VAL A 94 14.76 6.66 6.79
N PHE A 95 15.30 5.96 5.80
CA PHE A 95 16.52 5.15 5.95
C PHE A 95 17.80 5.98 6.10
N GLU A 96 17.85 7.18 5.54
CA GLU A 96 19.00 8.07 5.65
C GLU A 96 18.87 9.09 6.81
N ALA A 97 17.83 8.99 7.64
CA ALA A 97 17.63 9.90 8.75
C ALA A 97 18.71 9.74 9.85
N SER A 98 19.13 10.88 10.43
CA SER A 98 19.99 10.92 11.62
C SER A 98 19.36 11.82 12.69
N PRO A 99 18.96 11.28 13.86
CA PRO A 99 19.05 9.86 14.26
C PRO A 99 18.13 8.95 13.41
N PRO A 100 18.38 7.62 13.38
CA PRO A 100 17.53 6.67 12.67
C PRO A 100 16.07 6.82 13.11
N LYS A 101 15.16 6.81 12.14
CA LYS A 101 13.72 6.80 12.39
C LYS A 101 13.20 5.37 12.35
N ASP A 102 12.21 5.09 13.19
CA ASP A 102 11.46 3.83 13.09
C ASP A 102 10.74 3.79 11.74
N LEU A 103 10.88 2.66 11.04
CA LEU A 103 10.13 2.42 9.81
C LEU A 103 8.71 1.98 10.21
N LEU A 104 7.81 2.95 10.30
CA LEU A 104 6.39 2.70 10.56
C LEU A 104 5.59 2.39 9.28
N ILE A 105 6.23 2.47 8.11
CA ILE A 105 5.60 2.29 6.80
C ILE A 105 6.05 0.98 6.18
N TYR A 106 5.12 0.25 5.58
CA TYR A 106 5.42 -1.02 4.93
C TYR A 106 6.29 -0.75 3.68
N PRO A 107 7.54 -1.26 3.60
CA PRO A 107 8.51 -0.80 2.61
C PRO A 107 8.31 -1.36 1.20
N HIS A 108 7.49 -2.40 1.05
CA HIS A 108 7.34 -3.13 -0.22
C HIS A 108 5.97 -2.96 -0.86
N THR A 109 5.08 -2.16 -0.27
CA THR A 109 3.71 -2.01 -0.78
C THR A 109 3.14 -0.65 -0.44
N PHE A 110 2.42 -0.09 -1.40
CA PHE A 110 1.57 1.09 -1.22
C PHE A 110 0.30 0.95 -2.09
N VAL A 111 -0.70 1.76 -1.79
CA VAL A 111 -1.98 1.77 -2.53
C VAL A 111 -2.13 3.08 -3.28
N VAL A 112 -2.72 3.01 -4.46
CA VAL A 112 -3.10 4.15 -5.27
C VAL A 112 -4.60 4.09 -5.55
N MET A 113 -5.28 5.20 -5.32
CA MET A 113 -6.72 5.36 -5.59
C MET A 113 -6.92 6.45 -6.63
N ASP A 114 -7.73 6.13 -7.65
CA ASP A 114 -8.18 7.08 -8.67
C ASP A 114 -9.71 7.20 -8.61
N GLU A 115 -10.33 7.86 -9.59
CA GLU A 115 -11.78 8.05 -9.64
C GLU A 115 -12.62 6.77 -9.56
N ASN A 116 -12.02 5.59 -9.81
CA ASN A 116 -12.73 4.31 -9.70
C ASN A 116 -13.08 3.97 -8.25
N CYS A 117 -12.41 4.55 -7.25
CA CYS A 117 -12.65 4.22 -5.83
C CYS A 117 -14.02 4.72 -5.30
N PHE A 118 -14.83 5.40 -6.13
CA PHE A 118 -16.20 5.84 -5.80
C PHE A 118 -17.31 5.05 -6.46
N ARG A 119 -16.97 4.10 -7.32
CA ARG A 119 -17.96 3.33 -8.08
C ARG A 119 -18.56 2.22 -7.21
N ALA A 120 -19.69 1.67 -7.65
CA ALA A 120 -20.33 0.55 -6.94
C ALA A 120 -19.42 -0.70 -6.88
N ASP A 121 -18.50 -0.82 -7.82
CA ASP A 121 -17.45 -1.82 -7.96
C ASP A 121 -16.07 -1.19 -7.70
N ALA A 122 -15.98 -0.31 -6.68
CA ALA A 122 -14.76 0.43 -6.36
C ALA A 122 -13.53 -0.47 -6.22
N THR A 123 -12.48 -0.15 -6.97
CA THR A 123 -11.17 -0.79 -6.86
C THR A 123 -10.10 0.22 -6.49
N ALA A 124 -9.01 -0.30 -5.92
CA ALA A 124 -7.77 0.41 -5.70
C ALA A 124 -6.63 -0.33 -6.39
N THR A 125 -5.60 0.41 -6.80
CA THR A 125 -4.39 -0.19 -7.35
C THR A 125 -3.45 -0.50 -6.19
N LEU A 126 -3.21 -1.78 -5.93
CA LEU A 126 -2.20 -2.23 -4.99
C LEU A 126 -0.87 -2.36 -5.72
N VAL A 127 0.14 -1.61 -5.29
CA VAL A 127 1.48 -1.61 -5.89
C VAL A 127 2.42 -2.37 -4.98
N VAL A 128 3.13 -3.33 -5.55
CA VAL A 128 3.94 -4.30 -4.81
C VAL A 128 5.35 -4.35 -5.40
N ALA A 129 6.35 -4.10 -4.56
CA ALA A 129 7.76 -4.31 -4.88
C ALA A 129 8.16 -5.71 -4.41
N HIS A 130 8.67 -6.53 -5.32
CA HIS A 130 9.09 -7.90 -4.99
C HIS A 130 10.30 -8.30 -5.83
N LYS A 131 10.96 -9.40 -5.46
CA LYS A 131 12.24 -9.81 -6.02
C LYS A 131 12.18 -11.22 -6.63
N PRO A 132 11.38 -11.44 -7.70
CA PRO A 132 11.34 -12.74 -8.35
C PRO A 132 12.68 -13.00 -9.05
N GLU A 133 13.22 -14.21 -8.91
CA GLU A 133 14.48 -14.61 -9.56
C GLU A 133 15.67 -13.68 -9.21
N ASP A 134 15.70 -13.14 -7.98
CA ASP A 134 16.73 -12.23 -7.47
C ASP A 134 16.82 -10.85 -8.16
N GLU A 135 15.84 -10.47 -8.98
CA GLU A 135 15.74 -9.14 -9.60
C GLU A 135 14.55 -8.36 -9.01
N TRP A 136 14.77 -7.16 -8.46
CA TRP A 136 13.69 -6.32 -7.96
C TRP A 136 12.78 -5.85 -9.10
N ARG A 137 11.47 -5.90 -8.86
CA ARG A 137 10.42 -5.48 -9.78
C ARG A 137 9.32 -4.79 -9.00
N VAL A 138 8.70 -3.77 -9.61
CA VAL A 138 7.46 -3.18 -9.12
C VAL A 138 6.33 -3.60 -10.05
N GLN A 139 5.30 -4.21 -9.48
CA GLN A 139 4.10 -4.63 -10.18
C GLN A 139 2.88 -4.10 -9.46
N GLN A 140 1.73 -4.20 -10.12
CA GLN A 140 0.48 -3.73 -9.56
C GLN A 140 -0.67 -4.67 -9.93
N CYS A 141 -1.68 -4.70 -9.08
CA CYS A 141 -2.95 -5.37 -9.31
C CYS A 141 -4.13 -4.50 -8.85
N SER A 142 -5.33 -4.82 -9.32
CA SER A 142 -6.55 -4.09 -8.98
C SER A 142 -7.33 -4.86 -7.91
N VAL A 143 -7.50 -4.27 -6.74
CA VAL A 143 -8.13 -4.92 -5.58
C VAL A 143 -9.43 -4.19 -5.24
N PRO A 144 -10.57 -4.89 -5.06
CA PRO A 144 -11.80 -4.26 -4.58
C PRO A 144 -11.60 -3.57 -3.22
N VAL A 145 -12.16 -2.36 -3.07
CA VAL A 145 -11.94 -1.49 -1.89
C VAL A 145 -12.60 -2.02 -0.62
N GLU A 146 -13.55 -2.96 -0.68
CA GLU A 146 -14.21 -3.49 0.51
C GLU A 146 -13.27 -4.39 1.35
N VAL A 147 -13.69 -5.62 1.62
CA VAL A 147 -13.00 -6.53 2.54
C VAL A 147 -11.68 -7.00 1.94
N GLU A 148 -11.61 -7.05 0.61
CA GLU A 148 -10.49 -7.55 -0.17
C GLU A 148 -9.25 -6.69 0.01
N LEU A 149 -9.35 -5.35 -0.02
CA LEU A 149 -8.19 -4.48 0.12
C LEU A 149 -7.55 -4.58 1.50
N GLY A 150 -8.36 -4.58 2.56
CA GLY A 150 -7.86 -4.76 3.93
C GLY A 150 -7.24 -6.14 4.13
N LEU A 151 -7.89 -7.19 3.62
CA LEU A 151 -7.39 -8.56 3.71
C LEU A 151 -6.07 -8.73 2.93
N ALA A 152 -6.00 -8.22 1.70
CA ALA A 152 -4.83 -8.34 0.85
C ALA A 152 -3.58 -7.73 1.50
N VAL A 153 -3.71 -6.51 2.03
CA VAL A 153 -2.61 -5.81 2.69
C VAL A 153 -2.19 -6.50 3.97
N GLU A 154 -3.13 -6.93 4.81
CA GLU A 154 -2.80 -7.64 6.05
C GLU A 154 -2.13 -8.98 5.78
N SER A 155 -2.61 -9.74 4.79
CA SER A 155 -2.00 -11.02 4.44
C SER A 155 -0.58 -10.87 3.90
N LEU A 156 -0.28 -9.83 3.11
CA LEU A 156 1.11 -9.51 2.72
C LEU A 156 1.96 -9.13 3.93
N ARG A 157 1.41 -8.31 4.82
CA ARG A 157 2.12 -7.81 6.00
C ARG A 157 2.49 -8.90 6.99
N LEU A 158 1.59 -9.88 7.19
CA LEU A 158 1.77 -11.02 8.08
C LEU A 158 2.52 -12.18 7.43
N GLY A 159 2.76 -12.12 6.11
CA GLY A 159 3.42 -13.19 5.35
C GLY A 159 2.54 -14.42 5.12
N ASP A 160 1.21 -14.27 5.20
CA ASP A 160 0.24 -15.33 4.90
C ASP A 160 0.22 -15.66 3.39
N VAL A 161 0.51 -14.65 2.57
CA VAL A 161 0.60 -14.74 1.10
C VAL A 161 1.85 -14.02 0.63
N THR A 162 2.43 -14.48 -0.47
CA THR A 162 3.54 -13.78 -1.12
C THR A 162 3.03 -12.68 -2.05
N GLU A 163 3.92 -11.77 -2.44
CA GLU A 163 3.66 -10.75 -3.46
C GLU A 163 3.27 -11.39 -4.80
N THR A 164 3.85 -12.54 -5.13
CA THR A 164 3.52 -13.28 -6.36
C THR A 164 2.10 -13.86 -6.29
N ASP A 165 1.73 -14.48 -5.17
CA ASP A 165 0.36 -14.99 -4.97
C ASP A 165 -0.68 -13.86 -5.09
N MET A 166 -0.37 -12.69 -4.53
CA MET A 166 -1.22 -11.51 -4.59
C MET A 166 -1.41 -11.01 -6.03
N LEU A 167 -0.33 -10.96 -6.80
CA LEU A 167 -0.38 -10.56 -8.20
C LEU A 167 -1.18 -11.56 -9.04
N ASP A 168 -0.98 -12.87 -8.83
CA ASP A 168 -1.71 -13.92 -9.56
C ASP A 168 -3.23 -13.88 -9.27
N GLN A 169 -3.61 -13.54 -8.04
CA GLN A 169 -5.01 -13.45 -7.63
C GLN A 169 -5.76 -12.28 -8.28
N PHE A 170 -5.12 -11.13 -8.47
CA PHE A 170 -5.81 -9.88 -8.83
C PHE A 170 -5.39 -9.26 -10.17
N THR A 171 -4.55 -9.94 -10.96
CA THR A 171 -4.10 -9.46 -12.28
C THR A 171 -4.83 -10.15 -13.46
N ASN A 172 -5.65 -11.17 -13.20
CA ASN A 172 -6.38 -11.94 -14.22
C ASN A 172 -7.77 -11.38 -14.56
#